data_AF-A0A2V9P1V4-F1
#
_entry.id   AF-A0A2V9P1V4-F1
#
_cell.length_a   1.000
_cell.length_b   1.000
_cell.length_c   1.000
_cell.angle_alpha   90.00
_cell.angle_beta   90.00
_cell.angle_gamma   90.00
#
_symmetry.space_group_name_H-M   'P 1'
#
loop_
_entity.id
_entity.type
_entity.pdbx_description
1 polymer ?
#
loop_
_entity_poly.entity_id
_entity_poly.type
_entity_poly.pdbx_seq_one_letter_code
_entity_poly.pdbx_strand_id
1 'polypeptide(L)'
;MVCGVEPRAEASINDFAIACLRKISMMGAVSQKVGFACVQALGEMGSNEAISQLARLRTKVKYTVALRLIEKCLREAAERSGLTVDQLEDVAAPSYAIDAEGKAEIAVGDCDATIHLCGDGEVGIMWRNAEGRPVKTAPSYIKAAFPKEAGVLRSGTSPTFAVADMFRLFCNEFYC
;
A
#
# COMPACT_ATOMS: atom_id res chain seq x y z
N MET A 1 15.82 17.12 16.32
CA MET A 1 14.68 16.63 17.13
C MET A 1 13.42 16.92 16.34
N VAL A 2 13.08 16.06 15.38
CA VAL A 2 11.75 16.05 14.77
C VAL A 2 10.98 14.95 15.47
N CYS A 3 10.07 15.38 16.34
CA CYS A 3 9.15 14.53 17.07
C CYS A 3 8.42 13.63 16.08
N GLY A 4 8.58 12.31 16.28
CA GLY A 4 7.65 11.33 15.75
C GLY A 4 6.26 11.65 16.29
N VAL A 5 5.38 12.06 15.39
CA VAL A 5 3.96 11.79 15.54
C VAL A 5 3.76 10.42 14.92
N GLU A 6 3.21 9.49 15.69
CA GLU A 6 2.97 8.13 15.24
C GLU A 6 2.16 8.13 13.93
N PRO A 7 2.48 7.26 12.95
CA PRO A 7 1.79 7.13 11.65
C PRO A 7 0.29 6.73 11.74
N ARG A 8 -0.28 6.74 12.95
CA ARG A 8 -1.68 6.45 13.22
C ARG A 8 -2.60 7.64 12.91
N ALA A 9 -2.09 8.87 12.96
CA ALA A 9 -2.91 10.06 12.76
C ALA A 9 -3.38 10.20 11.30
N GLU A 10 -2.47 10.07 10.34
CA GLU A 10 -2.75 10.14 8.89
C GLU A 10 -3.72 9.04 8.46
N ALA A 11 -3.50 7.81 8.95
CA ALA A 11 -4.40 6.69 8.71
C ALA A 11 -5.80 6.94 9.27
N SER A 12 -5.92 7.44 10.50
CA SER A 12 -7.21 7.75 11.13
C SER A 12 -7.96 8.86 10.39
N ILE A 13 -7.25 9.87 9.89
CA ILE A 13 -7.82 10.95 9.08
C ILE A 13 -8.33 10.39 7.74
N ASN A 14 -7.58 9.48 7.12
CA ASN A 14 -8.02 8.82 5.90
C ASN A 14 -9.30 8.01 6.11
N ASP A 15 -9.34 7.15 7.13
CA ASP A 15 -10.53 6.33 7.41
C ASP A 15 -11.77 7.18 7.66
N PHE A 16 -11.60 8.29 8.38
CA PHE A 16 -12.67 9.26 8.59
C PHE A 16 -13.09 9.98 7.30
N ALA A 17 -12.13 10.35 6.46
CA ALA A 17 -12.40 10.94 5.14
C ALA A 17 -13.18 9.96 4.23
N ILE A 18 -12.85 8.67 4.22
CA ILE A 18 -13.57 7.63 3.48
C ILE A 18 -15.03 7.58 3.91
N ALA A 19 -15.28 7.60 5.22
CA ALA A 19 -16.64 7.59 5.77
C ALA A 19 -17.43 8.84 5.35
N CYS A 20 -16.80 10.02 5.41
CA CYS A 20 -17.42 11.30 5.05
C CYS A 20 -17.67 11.45 3.54
N LEU A 21 -16.78 10.93 2.70
CA LEU A 21 -16.80 11.06 1.25
C LEU A 21 -17.50 9.91 0.53
N ARG A 22 -18.06 8.96 1.29
CA ARG A 22 -18.86 7.87 0.74
C ARG A 22 -20.04 8.44 -0.05
N LYS A 23 -20.14 8.03 -1.32
CA LYS A 23 -21.18 8.48 -2.25
C LYS A 23 -22.53 7.86 -1.90
N ILE A 24 -23.53 8.71 -1.70
CA ILE A 24 -24.94 8.37 -1.57
C ILE A 24 -25.65 8.74 -2.88
N SER A 25 -26.43 7.82 -3.42
CA SER A 25 -27.20 8.05 -4.66
C SER A 25 -28.12 9.26 -4.49
N MET A 26 -28.19 10.12 -5.51
CA MET A 26 -29.00 11.35 -5.54
C MET A 26 -28.68 12.44 -4.50
N MET A 27 -27.84 12.18 -3.48
CA MET A 27 -27.54 13.14 -2.41
C MET A 27 -26.08 13.60 -2.32
N GLY A 28 -25.14 12.91 -2.98
CA GLY A 28 -23.72 13.29 -2.93
C GLY A 28 -22.96 12.61 -1.80
N ALA A 29 -22.02 13.28 -1.15
CA ALA A 29 -21.23 12.70 -0.05
C ALA A 29 -21.96 12.80 1.30
N VAL A 30 -21.65 11.90 2.25
CA VAL A 30 -22.20 11.94 3.63
C VAL A 30 -21.94 13.31 4.28
N SER A 31 -20.71 13.80 4.18
CA SER A 31 -20.33 15.13 4.65
C SER A 31 -19.19 15.69 3.81
N GLN A 32 -19.53 16.55 2.85
CA GLN A 32 -18.54 17.19 1.97
C GLN A 32 -17.55 18.04 2.76
N LYS A 33 -18.03 18.88 3.69
CA LYS A 33 -17.19 19.83 4.43
C LYS A 33 -16.11 19.11 5.24
N VAL A 34 -16.51 18.10 6.00
CA VAL A 34 -15.59 17.35 6.86
C VAL A 34 -14.63 16.50 6.01
N GLY A 35 -15.15 15.84 4.98
CA GLY A 35 -14.30 15.06 4.07
C GLY A 35 -13.26 15.92 3.36
N PHE A 36 -13.62 17.14 2.90
CA PHE A 36 -12.67 18.05 2.28
C PHE A 36 -11.64 18.60 3.27
N ALA A 37 -12.04 18.88 4.51
CA ALA A 37 -11.11 19.27 5.56
C ALA A 37 -10.06 18.18 5.83
N CYS A 38 -10.46 16.91 5.84
CA CYS A 38 -9.53 15.79 6.01
C CYS A 38 -8.53 15.70 4.83
N VAL A 39 -9.02 15.83 3.59
CA VAL A 39 -8.16 15.82 2.39
C VAL A 39 -7.14 16.97 2.43
N GLN A 40 -7.58 18.17 2.81
CA GLN A 40 -6.69 19.33 2.93
C GLN A 40 -5.68 19.15 4.05
N ALA A 41 -6.09 18.63 5.22
CA ALA A 41 -5.19 18.34 6.32
C ALA A 41 -4.06 17.38 5.91
N LEU A 42 -4.39 16.29 5.19
CA LEU A 42 -3.37 15.38 4.64
C LEU A 42 -2.47 16.09 3.61
N GLY A 43 -3.05 16.94 2.76
CA GLY A 43 -2.32 17.73 1.78
C GLY A 43 -1.34 18.74 2.40
N GLU A 44 -1.70 19.32 3.55
CA GLU A 44 -0.88 20.25 4.31
C GLU A 44 0.23 19.56 5.12
N MET A 45 -0.05 18.37 5.66
CA MET A 45 0.96 17.57 6.39
C MET A 45 2.17 17.28 5.51
N GLY A 46 1.95 16.91 4.25
CA GLY A 46 3.02 16.72 3.26
C GLY A 46 4.06 15.65 3.62
N SER A 47 3.83 14.84 4.64
CA SER A 47 4.64 13.68 4.98
C SER A 47 4.46 12.58 3.93
N ASN A 48 5.46 11.71 3.76
CA ASN A 48 5.36 10.58 2.84
C ASN A 48 4.11 9.73 3.16
N GLU A 49 3.85 9.45 4.44
CA GLU A 49 2.66 8.71 4.86
C GLU A 49 1.36 9.46 4.48
N ALA A 50 1.26 10.77 4.69
CA ALA A 50 0.08 11.54 4.29
C ALA A 50 -0.18 11.48 2.78
N ILE A 51 0.89 11.48 1.97
CA ILE A 51 0.81 11.31 0.52
C ILE A 51 0.32 9.89 0.17
N SER A 52 0.84 8.84 0.82
CA SER A 52 0.34 7.47 0.63
C SER A 52 -1.15 7.36 0.97
N GLN A 53 -1.59 8.03 2.04
CA GLN A 53 -2.99 8.06 2.44
C GLN A 53 -3.88 8.83 1.43
N LEU A 54 -3.38 9.92 0.83
CA LEU A 54 -4.07 10.62 -0.28
C LEU A 54 -4.19 9.74 -1.54
N ALA A 55 -3.14 9.01 -1.89
CA ALA A 55 -3.17 8.05 -3.00
C ALA A 55 -4.20 6.94 -2.73
N ARG A 56 -4.28 6.43 -1.50
CA ARG A 56 -5.32 5.49 -1.07
C ARG A 56 -6.72 6.09 -1.20
N LEU A 57 -6.93 7.34 -0.78
CA LEU A 57 -8.21 8.05 -0.94
C LEU A 57 -8.64 8.14 -2.41
N ARG A 58 -7.71 8.46 -3.31
CA ARG A 58 -7.95 8.54 -4.76
C ARG A 58 -8.56 7.25 -5.31
N THR A 59 -8.13 6.08 -4.82
CA THR A 59 -8.64 4.78 -5.28
C THR A 59 -10.00 4.39 -4.66
N LYS A 60 -10.29 4.83 -3.43
CA LYS A 60 -11.50 4.43 -2.69
C LYS A 60 -12.69 5.36 -2.90
N VAL A 61 -12.47 6.64 -3.16
CA VAL A 61 -13.53 7.65 -3.25
C VAL A 61 -14.16 7.69 -4.65
N LYS A 62 -15.49 7.60 -4.74
CA LYS A 62 -16.24 7.68 -6.01
C LYS A 62 -16.87 9.04 -6.27
N TYR A 63 -16.74 9.97 -5.32
CA TYR A 63 -17.35 11.28 -5.40
C TYR A 63 -16.45 12.24 -6.19
N THR A 64 -16.88 12.59 -7.41
CA THR A 64 -16.05 13.32 -8.39
C THR A 64 -15.49 14.65 -7.88
N VAL A 65 -16.25 15.39 -7.07
CA VAL A 65 -15.76 16.66 -6.51
C VAL A 65 -14.63 16.43 -5.51
N ALA A 66 -14.73 15.38 -4.68
CA ALA A 66 -13.64 14.98 -3.79
C ALA A 66 -12.41 14.50 -4.55
N LEU A 67 -12.59 13.72 -5.62
CA LEU A 67 -11.48 13.24 -6.45
C LEU A 67 -10.65 14.41 -7.01
N ARG A 68 -11.30 15.46 -7.51
CA ARG A 68 -10.61 16.67 -7.98
C ARG A 68 -9.80 17.36 -6.89
N LEU A 69 -10.31 17.38 -5.66
CA LEU A 69 -9.59 17.95 -4.52
C LEU A 69 -8.39 17.09 -4.15
N ILE A 70 -8.54 15.77 -4.09
CA ILE A 70 -7.44 14.83 -3.81
C ILE A 70 -6.32 14.97 -4.85
N GLU A 71 -6.68 14.99 -6.14
CA GLU A 71 -5.71 15.20 -7.23
C GLU A 71 -5.00 16.54 -7.13
N LYS A 72 -5.71 17.60 -6.72
CA LYS A 72 -5.11 18.91 -6.48
C LYS A 72 -4.08 18.83 -5.36
N CYS A 73 -4.41 18.25 -4.21
CA CYS A 73 -3.48 18.13 -3.09
C CYS A 73 -2.25 17.29 -3.45
N LEU A 74 -2.41 16.20 -4.22
CA LEU A 74 -1.28 15.40 -4.71
C LEU A 74 -0.36 16.19 -5.65
N ARG A 75 -0.93 16.99 -6.58
CA ARG A 75 -0.13 17.87 -7.44
C ARG A 75 0.63 18.92 -6.64
N GLU A 76 -0.03 19.58 -5.70
CA GLU A 76 0.62 20.58 -4.85
C GLU A 76 1.74 19.97 -4.00
N ALA A 77 1.56 18.74 -3.50
CA ALA A 77 2.61 18.01 -2.79
C ALA A 77 3.78 17.65 -3.71
N ALA A 78 3.50 17.25 -4.95
CA ALA A 78 4.51 16.91 -5.95
C ALA A 78 5.35 18.13 -6.34
N GLU A 79 4.68 19.26 -6.60
CA GLU A 79 5.30 20.55 -6.91
C GLU A 79 6.23 21.01 -5.78
N ARG A 80 5.82 20.89 -4.51
CA ARG A 80 6.67 21.23 -3.35
C ARG A 80 7.94 20.39 -3.26
N SER A 81 7.87 19.13 -3.70
CA SER A 81 8.99 18.19 -3.66
C SER A 81 9.80 18.18 -4.95
N GLY A 82 9.42 18.94 -5.98
CA GLY A 82 10.08 18.96 -7.29
C GLY A 82 9.95 17.64 -8.08
N LEU A 83 8.93 16.84 -7.75
CA LEU A 83 8.66 15.53 -8.36
C LEU A 83 7.39 15.61 -9.21
N THR A 84 7.18 14.63 -10.10
CA THR A 84 5.84 14.38 -10.66
C THR A 84 4.95 13.68 -9.63
N VAL A 85 3.63 13.68 -9.85
CA VAL A 85 2.70 12.96 -8.95
C VAL A 85 3.04 11.47 -8.88
N ASP A 86 3.36 10.85 -10.02
CA ASP A 86 3.72 9.42 -10.07
C ASP A 86 5.01 9.15 -9.29
N GLN A 87 6.05 9.97 -9.49
CA GLN A 87 7.30 9.88 -8.72
C GLN A 87 7.09 10.15 -7.23
N LEU A 88 6.21 11.07 -6.88
CA LEU A 88 5.88 11.36 -5.49
C LEU A 88 5.16 10.17 -4.85
N GLU A 89 4.22 9.53 -5.55
CA GLU A 89 3.54 8.33 -5.08
C GLU A 89 4.50 7.14 -4.92
N ASP A 90 5.51 7.03 -5.79
CA ASP A 90 6.59 6.04 -5.65
C ASP A 90 7.47 6.31 -4.41
N VAL A 91 7.84 7.57 -4.16
CA VAL A 91 8.64 7.96 -2.98
C VAL A 91 7.83 7.87 -1.67
N ALA A 92 6.53 8.13 -1.76
CA ALA A 92 5.58 7.97 -0.66
C ALA A 92 5.17 6.51 -0.46
N ALA A 93 5.52 5.60 -1.37
CA ALA A 93 5.34 4.18 -1.10
C ALA A 93 6.08 3.87 0.21
N PRO A 94 5.44 3.14 1.15
CA PRO A 94 6.16 2.63 2.30
C PRO A 94 7.43 1.94 1.82
N SER A 95 8.54 2.09 2.55
CA SER A 95 9.73 1.28 2.34
C SER A 95 9.33 -0.17 2.59
N TYR A 96 8.86 -0.83 1.55
CA TYR A 96 8.67 -2.26 1.56
C TYR A 96 10.04 -2.86 1.84
N ALA A 97 10.09 -3.92 2.64
CA ALA A 97 11.32 -4.56 3.14
C ALA A 97 12.10 -5.25 2.00
N ILE A 98 12.35 -4.52 0.93
CA ILE A 98 13.16 -4.87 -0.22
C ILE A 98 14.54 -4.32 0.11
N ASP A 99 15.50 -5.21 0.27
CA ASP A 99 16.90 -4.85 0.51
C ASP A 99 17.54 -4.19 -0.73
N ALA A 100 18.77 -3.72 -0.59
CA ALA A 100 19.51 -3.08 -1.67
C ALA A 100 19.76 -4.04 -2.86
N GLU A 101 19.61 -5.35 -2.65
CA GLU A 101 19.72 -6.42 -3.63
C GLU A 101 18.39 -6.76 -4.31
N GLY A 102 17.32 -6.01 -4.02
CA GLY A 102 16.00 -6.22 -4.62
C GLY A 102 15.25 -7.41 -4.02
N LYS A 103 15.53 -7.78 -2.77
CA LYS A 103 14.92 -8.94 -2.10
C LYS A 103 14.03 -8.56 -0.95
N ALA A 104 12.86 -9.16 -0.87
CA ALA A 104 12.00 -9.09 0.31
C ALA A 104 11.88 -10.45 0.99
N GLU A 105 12.23 -10.52 2.28
CA GLU A 105 12.02 -11.71 3.10
C GLU A 105 10.69 -11.59 3.87
N ILE A 106 9.85 -12.62 3.75
CA ILE A 106 8.53 -12.71 4.37
C ILE A 106 8.45 -14.00 5.17
N ALA A 107 8.28 -13.90 6.48
CA ALA A 107 7.99 -15.05 7.32
C ALA A 107 6.54 -15.52 7.10
N VAL A 108 6.36 -16.81 6.84
CA VAL A 108 5.06 -17.48 6.69
C VAL A 108 5.07 -18.72 7.58
N GLY A 109 4.53 -18.60 8.80
CA GLY A 109 4.66 -19.63 9.82
C GLY A 109 6.14 -19.86 10.19
N ASP A 110 6.59 -21.12 10.12
CA ASP A 110 8.00 -21.49 10.35
C ASP A 110 8.84 -21.49 9.07
N CYS A 111 8.36 -20.89 7.97
CA CYS A 111 9.09 -20.79 6.71
C CYS A 111 9.38 -19.34 6.36
N ASP A 112 10.44 -19.12 5.58
CA ASP A 112 10.74 -17.82 5.00
C ASP A 112 10.51 -17.86 3.48
N ALA A 113 9.74 -16.93 2.94
CA ALA A 113 9.65 -16.68 1.51
C ALA A 113 10.52 -15.47 1.15
N THR A 114 11.54 -15.68 0.32
CA THR A 114 12.33 -14.60 -0.27
C THR A 114 11.81 -14.29 -1.66
N ILE A 115 11.38 -13.06 -1.88
CA ILE A 115 11.04 -12.52 -3.19
C ILE A 115 12.27 -11.86 -3.77
N HIS A 116 12.50 -12.03 -5.06
CA HIS A 116 13.59 -11.42 -5.81
C HIS A 116 13.02 -10.62 -6.99
N LEU A 117 13.41 -9.35 -7.11
CA LEU A 117 13.20 -8.56 -8.32
C LEU A 117 14.35 -8.85 -9.30
N CYS A 118 14.05 -9.52 -10.40
CA CYS A 118 14.98 -9.71 -11.51
C CYS A 118 14.98 -8.46 -12.41
N GLY A 119 16.14 -8.15 -13.00
CA GLY A 119 16.39 -6.90 -13.73
C GLY A 119 15.57 -6.67 -15.01
N ASP A 120 14.78 -7.65 -15.43
CA ASP A 120 13.82 -7.59 -16.54
C ASP A 120 12.37 -7.41 -16.08
N GLY A 121 12.15 -7.15 -14.79
CA GLY A 121 10.83 -7.06 -14.19
C GLY A 121 10.21 -8.40 -13.84
N GLU A 122 10.95 -9.51 -13.98
CA GLU A 122 10.51 -10.80 -13.44
C GLU A 122 10.59 -10.79 -11.90
N VAL A 123 9.61 -11.42 -11.26
CA VAL A 123 9.59 -11.60 -9.81
C VAL A 123 9.78 -13.08 -9.50
N GLY A 124 10.92 -13.41 -8.90
CA GLY A 124 11.24 -14.76 -8.42
C GLY A 124 10.80 -14.94 -6.97
N ILE A 125 10.32 -16.13 -6.60
CA ILE A 125 10.02 -16.47 -5.21
C ILE A 125 10.79 -17.74 -4.85
N MET A 126 11.56 -17.68 -3.77
CA MET A 126 12.27 -18.80 -3.19
C MET A 126 11.80 -19.02 -1.76
N TRP A 127 11.45 -20.26 -1.41
CA TRP A 127 11.03 -20.60 -0.06
C TRP A 127 12.20 -21.22 0.70
N ARG A 128 12.29 -20.99 2.00
CA ARG A 128 13.06 -21.81 2.94
C ARG A 128 12.08 -22.52 3.84
N ASN A 129 12.25 -23.83 3.97
CA ASN A 129 11.46 -24.61 4.93
C ASN A 129 11.90 -24.30 6.38
N ALA A 130 11.23 -24.91 7.36
CA ALA A 130 11.56 -24.79 8.79
C ALA A 130 12.98 -25.30 9.15
N GLU A 131 13.64 -26.04 8.25
CA GLU A 131 15.02 -26.50 8.39
C GLU A 131 16.02 -25.58 7.66
N GLY A 132 15.58 -24.44 7.13
CA GLY A 132 16.40 -23.48 6.38
C GLY A 132 16.78 -23.92 4.96
N ARG A 133 16.25 -25.05 4.46
CA ARG A 133 16.55 -25.56 3.12
C ARG A 133 15.75 -24.82 2.05
N PRO A 134 16.40 -24.38 0.96
CA PRO A 134 15.71 -23.72 -0.15
C PRO A 134 14.83 -24.73 -0.89
N VAL A 135 13.55 -24.41 -1.03
CA VAL A 135 12.55 -25.18 -1.76
C VAL A 135 11.87 -24.28 -2.79
N LYS A 136 11.64 -24.82 -4.00
CA LYS A 136 11.08 -24.05 -5.12
C LYS A 136 9.58 -23.77 -4.99
N THR A 137 8.90 -24.46 -4.08
CA THR A 137 7.47 -24.29 -3.85
C THR A 137 7.18 -24.27 -2.37
N ALA A 138 6.13 -23.54 -1.98
CA ALA A 138 5.65 -23.53 -0.60
C ALA A 138 5.43 -24.97 -0.10
N PRO A 139 5.95 -25.34 1.07
CA PRO A 139 5.67 -26.63 1.68
C PRO A 139 4.16 -26.91 1.77
N SER A 140 3.77 -28.17 1.62
CA SER A 140 2.36 -28.57 1.58
C SER A 140 1.59 -28.16 2.84
N TYR A 141 2.24 -28.19 4.01
CA TYR A 141 1.64 -27.76 5.27
C TYR A 141 1.36 -26.23 5.30
N ILE A 142 2.23 -25.41 4.70
CA ILE A 142 2.00 -23.97 4.53
C ILE A 142 0.83 -23.73 3.57
N LYS A 143 0.74 -24.48 2.47
CA LYS A 143 -0.41 -24.39 1.55
C LYS A 143 -1.74 -24.75 2.22
N ALA A 144 -1.72 -25.63 3.22
CA ALA A 144 -2.90 -26.04 3.96
C ALA A 144 -3.26 -25.07 5.10
N ALA A 145 -2.26 -24.54 5.80
CA ALA A 145 -2.44 -23.61 6.92
C ALA A 145 -2.70 -22.16 6.47
N PHE A 146 -2.07 -21.74 5.38
CA PHE A 146 -2.08 -20.37 4.84
C PHE A 146 -2.43 -20.39 3.33
N PRO A 147 -3.63 -20.84 2.96
CA PRO A 147 -3.99 -21.07 1.56
C PRO A 147 -4.13 -19.78 0.74
N LYS A 148 -4.40 -18.63 1.37
CA LYS A 148 -4.51 -17.33 0.69
C LYS A 148 -3.13 -16.77 0.39
N GLU A 149 -2.24 -16.82 1.36
CA GLU A 149 -0.87 -16.30 1.35
C GLU A 149 -0.01 -17.15 0.40
N ALA A 150 -0.10 -18.48 0.50
CA ALA A 150 0.55 -19.40 -0.43
C ALA A 150 -0.08 -19.38 -1.85
N GLY A 151 -1.32 -18.93 -1.97
CA GLY A 151 -2.02 -18.75 -3.23
C GLY A 151 -1.49 -17.57 -4.04
N VAL A 152 -1.11 -16.49 -3.36
CA VAL A 152 -0.54 -15.27 -3.95
C VAL A 152 0.94 -15.43 -4.29
N LEU A 153 1.69 -16.22 -3.51
CA LEU A 153 3.10 -16.49 -3.72
C LEU A 153 3.37 -17.70 -4.65
N ARG A 154 2.67 -17.78 -5.80
CA ARG A 154 2.88 -18.83 -6.80
C ARG A 154 3.92 -18.41 -7.85
N SER A 155 4.84 -19.33 -8.15
CA SER A 155 5.78 -19.20 -9.26
C SER A 155 5.01 -19.08 -10.58
N GLY A 156 5.16 -17.93 -11.27
CA GLY A 156 4.63 -17.73 -12.63
C GLY A 156 3.43 -16.78 -12.76
N THR A 157 3.15 -15.92 -11.78
CA THR A 157 2.12 -14.88 -11.93
C THR A 157 2.76 -13.59 -12.44
N SER A 158 2.11 -12.91 -13.39
CA SER A 158 2.59 -11.65 -13.99
C SER A 158 3.04 -10.64 -12.91
N PRO A 159 4.20 -9.97 -13.08
CA PRO A 159 4.89 -9.24 -12.01
C PRO A 159 4.07 -8.08 -11.43
N THR A 160 3.26 -7.41 -12.25
CA THR A 160 2.37 -6.33 -11.78
C THR A 160 1.25 -6.86 -10.90
N PHE A 161 0.80 -8.10 -11.15
CA PHE A 161 -0.33 -8.69 -10.43
C PHE A 161 0.10 -9.29 -9.10
N ALA A 162 1.25 -9.98 -9.05
CA ALA A 162 1.77 -10.58 -7.81
C ALA A 162 2.15 -9.54 -6.76
N VAL A 163 2.81 -8.47 -7.17
CA VAL A 163 3.24 -7.38 -6.28
C VAL A 163 2.02 -6.58 -5.80
N ALA A 164 1.07 -6.25 -6.69
CA ALA A 164 -0.15 -5.55 -6.31
C ALA A 164 -1.12 -6.37 -5.42
N ASP A 165 -1.30 -7.66 -5.66
CA ASP A 165 -2.17 -8.52 -4.81
C ASP A 165 -1.51 -8.87 -3.47
N MET A 166 -0.18 -9.02 -3.43
CA MET A 166 0.58 -9.14 -2.17
C MET A 166 0.42 -7.88 -1.32
N PHE A 167 0.53 -6.70 -1.92
CA PHE A 167 0.29 -5.43 -1.23
C PHE A 167 -1.15 -5.30 -0.72
N ARG A 168 -2.12 -5.85 -1.47
CA ARG A 168 -3.54 -5.82 -1.11
C ARG A 168 -3.89 -6.73 0.07
N LEU A 169 -3.21 -7.87 0.21
CA LEU A 169 -3.38 -8.79 1.34
C LEU A 169 -2.64 -8.29 2.60
N PHE A 170 -1.38 -7.87 2.48
CA PHE A 170 -0.62 -7.39 3.63
C PHE A 170 -1.16 -6.08 4.21
N CYS A 171 -1.63 -5.14 3.38
CA CYS A 171 -2.27 -3.91 3.88
C CYS A 171 -3.61 -4.16 4.58
N ASN A 172 -4.27 -5.30 4.35
CA ASN A 172 -5.58 -5.59 4.94
C ASN A 172 -5.48 -6.42 6.24
N GLU A 173 -4.32 -7.03 6.52
CA GLU A 173 -4.11 -7.88 7.70
C GLU A 173 -3.26 -7.21 8.80
N PHE A 174 -2.44 -6.21 8.46
CA PHE A 174 -1.62 -5.47 9.44
C PHE A 174 -2.15 -4.08 9.83
N TYR A 175 -3.25 -3.61 9.24
CA TYR A 175 -3.91 -2.34 9.59
C TYR A 175 -5.38 -2.57 9.99
N CYS A 176 -5.58 -3.33 11.08
CA CYS A 176 -6.75 -3.20 11.95
C CYS A 176 -6.35 -2.45 13.22
#